data_AF-A0A2V9WT33-F1
#
_entry.id   AF-A0A2V9WT33-F1
#
_cell.length_a   1.000
_cell.length_b   1.000
_cell.length_c   1.000
_cell.angle_alpha   90.00
_cell.angle_beta   90.00
_cell.angle_gamma   90.00
#
_symmetry.space_group_name_H-M   'P 1'
#
loop_
_entity.id
_entity.type
_entity.pdbx_description
1 polymer ?
#
loop_
_entity_poly.entity_id
_entity_poly.type
_entity_poly.pdbx_seq_one_letter_code
_entity_poly.pdbx_strand_id
1 'polypeptide(L)'
;MTTKVEERSYEDAVTWLRDHGFDLIEAPGTQNRVFLKKYCCSAAIQKNEDDGVKIFAYPGYLVGSEISKLVNKGYQQFLKTAKTEVPATADHLKALHQFTEELKEALCLPSLYNESLGTVSESYQYDRIEDRDKPQPSRPKRPWQAKVVTRVKKSEA
;
A
#
# COMPACT_ATOMS: atom_id res chain seq x y z
N MET A 1 18.52 13.29 18.92
CA MET A 1 19.21 12.00 19.13
C MET A 1 18.47 10.97 18.30
N THR A 2 18.99 10.59 17.14
CA THR A 2 18.38 9.54 16.32
C THR A 2 18.77 8.21 16.94
N THR A 3 17.90 7.66 17.77
CA THR A 3 18.07 6.30 18.31
C THR A 3 18.05 5.36 17.11
N LYS A 4 19.17 4.69 16.84
CA LYS A 4 19.25 3.69 15.78
C LYS A 4 18.38 2.51 16.23
N VAL A 5 17.22 2.32 15.62
CA VAL A 5 16.34 1.18 15.89
C VAL A 5 17.06 -0.05 15.33
N GLU A 6 17.35 -1.04 16.18
CA GLU A 6 17.94 -2.28 15.71
C GLU A 6 16.87 -3.10 14.97
N GLU A 7 17.22 -3.55 13.77
CA GLU A 7 16.35 -4.41 12.97
C GLU A 7 16.20 -5.76 13.66
N ARG A 8 14.97 -6.25 13.78
CA ARG A 8 14.69 -7.54 14.39
C ARG A 8 15.09 -8.67 13.44
N SER A 9 15.68 -9.74 13.97
CA SER A 9 15.97 -10.94 13.20
C SER A 9 14.70 -11.60 12.66
N TYR A 10 14.82 -12.40 11.61
CA TYR A 10 13.69 -13.13 11.05
C TYR A 10 13.03 -14.09 12.05
N GLU A 11 13.82 -14.83 12.81
CA GLU A 11 13.28 -15.80 13.78
C GLU A 11 12.55 -15.09 14.94
N ASP A 12 13.10 -13.96 15.41
CA ASP A 12 12.47 -13.16 16.47
C ASP A 12 11.16 -12.54 15.99
N ALA A 13 11.11 -12.05 14.74
CA ALA A 13 9.89 -11.52 14.15
C ALA A 13 8.80 -12.59 13.99
N VAL A 14 9.18 -13.79 13.50
CA VAL A 14 8.28 -14.94 13.37
C VAL A 14 7.73 -15.39 14.73
N THR A 15 8.59 -15.42 15.75
CA THR A 15 8.20 -15.77 17.12
C THR A 15 7.22 -14.74 17.67
N TRP A 16 7.54 -13.44 17.55
CA TRP A 16 6.65 -12.36 17.99
C TRP A 16 5.28 -12.46 17.31
N LEU A 17 5.23 -12.67 15.98
CA LEU A 17 3.97 -12.79 15.23
C LEU A 17 3.12 -13.94 15.75
N ARG A 18 3.73 -15.10 16.02
CA ARG A 18 3.04 -16.26 16.57
C ARG A 18 2.47 -15.99 17.96
N ASP A 19 3.26 -15.38 18.83
CA ASP A 19 2.86 -15.04 20.20
C ASP A 19 1.72 -14.01 20.23
N HIS A 20 1.63 -13.17 19.20
CA HIS A 20 0.57 -12.18 19.04
C HIS A 20 -0.60 -12.69 18.20
N GLY A 21 -0.71 -14.00 17.97
CA GLY A 21 -1.89 -14.62 17.37
C GLY A 21 -2.03 -14.42 15.86
N PHE A 22 -0.92 -14.26 15.14
CA PHE A 22 -0.91 -14.43 13.70
C PHE A 22 -0.87 -15.91 13.33
N ASP A 23 -1.67 -16.30 12.35
CA ASP A 23 -1.56 -17.59 11.70
C ASP A 23 -0.45 -17.53 10.66
N LEU A 24 0.58 -18.37 10.83
CA LEU A 24 1.71 -18.48 9.92
C LEU A 24 1.56 -19.73 9.05
N ILE A 25 1.59 -19.53 7.73
CA ILE A 25 1.52 -20.60 6.74
C ILE A 25 2.81 -20.57 5.92
N GLU A 26 3.59 -21.64 6.04
CA GLU A 26 4.75 -21.87 5.17
C GLU A 26 4.27 -22.34 3.80
N ALA A 27 4.75 -21.68 2.74
CA ALA A 27 4.40 -22.10 1.39
C ALA A 27 5.32 -23.25 0.93
N PRO A 28 4.76 -24.36 0.43
CA PRO A 28 5.55 -25.49 -0.08
C PRO A 28 6.50 -25.02 -1.19
N GLY A 29 7.78 -25.40 -1.08
CA GLY A 29 8.79 -25.11 -2.10
C GLY A 29 9.41 -23.71 -2.06
N THR A 30 8.97 -22.82 -1.14
CA THR A 30 9.68 -21.56 -0.86
C THR A 30 10.40 -21.68 0.47
N GLN A 31 11.70 -21.99 0.45
CA GLN A 31 12.53 -21.84 1.63
C GLN A 31 12.51 -20.36 2.04
N ASN A 32 12.25 -20.09 3.32
CA ASN A 32 12.30 -18.77 3.94
C ASN A 32 11.16 -17.78 3.64
N ARG A 33 9.97 -18.24 3.21
CA ARG A 33 8.79 -17.38 3.08
C ARG A 33 7.62 -17.90 3.92
N VAL A 34 7.01 -17.01 4.69
CA VAL A 34 5.78 -17.28 5.44
C VAL A 34 4.69 -16.30 5.07
N PHE A 35 3.49 -16.83 4.89
CA PHE A 35 2.26 -16.06 4.78
C PHE A 35 1.70 -15.84 6.18
N LEU A 36 1.33 -14.59 6.46
CA LEU A 36 0.77 -14.14 7.71
C LEU A 36 -0.73 -13.94 7.51
N LYS A 37 -1.55 -14.39 8.45
CA LYS A 37 -3.00 -14.13 8.45
C LYS A 37 -3.48 -13.73 9.84
N LYS A 38 -4.30 -12.69 9.90
CA LYS A 38 -5.02 -12.23 11.10
C LYS A 38 -6.10 -11.22 10.67
N TYR A 39 -7.22 -11.14 11.38
CA TYR A 39 -8.30 -10.17 11.12
C TYR A 39 -8.84 -10.16 9.67
N CYS A 40 -8.88 -11.31 9.00
CA CYS A 40 -9.21 -11.40 7.56
C CYS A 40 -8.25 -10.61 6.65
N CYS A 41 -7.07 -10.24 7.14
CA CYS A 41 -5.97 -9.66 6.39
C CYS A 41 -4.86 -10.68 6.19
N SER A 42 -4.02 -10.44 5.19
CA SER A 42 -2.83 -11.24 4.96
C SER A 42 -1.69 -10.41 4.38
N ALA A 43 -0.47 -10.88 4.64
CA ALA A 43 0.78 -10.39 4.07
C ALA A 43 1.73 -11.58 3.91
N ALA A 44 2.88 -11.37 3.28
CA ALA A 44 3.96 -12.36 3.27
C ALA A 44 5.28 -11.70 3.62
N ILE A 45 6.05 -12.34 4.49
CA ILE A 45 7.41 -11.94 4.82
C ILE A 45 8.39 -13.00 4.34
N GLN A 46 9.63 -12.58 4.09
CA GLN A 46 10.71 -13.42 3.61
C GLN A 46 11.99 -13.09 4.37
N LYS A 47 12.78 -14.12 4.70
CA LYS A 47 14.13 -13.96 5.26
C LYS A 47 15.08 -13.42 4.20
N ASN A 48 15.85 -12.39 4.55
CA ASN A 48 16.94 -11.86 3.73
C ASN A 48 18.23 -12.67 3.94
N GLU A 49 19.25 -12.42 3.13
CA GLU A 49 20.56 -13.08 3.24
C GLU A 49 21.27 -12.74 4.57
N ASP A 50 21.05 -11.53 5.08
CA ASP A 50 21.64 -11.01 6.34
C ASP A 50 20.80 -11.32 7.60
N ASP A 51 19.98 -12.38 7.58
CA ASP A 51 19.05 -12.75 8.69
C ASP A 51 17.94 -11.74 9.01
N GLY A 52 17.88 -10.62 8.28
CA GLY A 52 16.80 -9.63 8.38
C GLY A 52 15.49 -10.06 7.71
N VAL A 53 14.45 -9.23 7.85
CA VAL A 53 13.11 -9.49 7.30
C VAL A 53 12.77 -8.53 6.18
N LYS A 54 12.16 -9.06 5.12
CA LYS A 54 11.54 -8.27 4.05
C LYS A 54 10.08 -8.61 3.90
N ILE A 55 9.26 -7.59 3.66
CA ILE A 55 7.87 -7.79 3.21
C ILE A 55 7.90 -8.17 1.72
N PHE A 56 7.45 -9.39 1.42
CA PHE A 56 7.33 -9.91 0.06
C PHE A 56 5.98 -9.52 -0.58
N ALA A 57 4.89 -9.63 0.20
CA ALA A 57 3.57 -9.17 -0.18
C ALA A 57 3.05 -8.24 0.91
N TYR A 58 2.73 -7.00 0.52
CA TYR A 58 2.24 -5.98 1.46
C TYR A 58 0.88 -6.36 2.06
N PRO A 59 0.57 -5.86 3.26
CA PRO A 59 -0.72 -6.09 3.91
C PRO A 59 -1.91 -5.73 3.04
N GLY A 60 -2.90 -6.62 3.00
CA GLY A 60 -4.17 -6.36 2.37
C GLY A 60 -5.29 -7.17 3.00
N TYR A 61 -6.51 -6.68 2.87
CA TYR A 61 -7.71 -7.41 3.29
C TYR A 61 -7.97 -8.55 2.30
N LEU A 62 -8.36 -9.73 2.79
CA LEU A 62 -8.64 -10.88 1.95
C LEU A 62 -10.01 -10.71 1.30
N VAL A 63 -10.04 -10.70 -0.03
CA VAL A 63 -11.27 -10.79 -0.81
C VAL A 63 -11.27 -12.16 -1.49
N GLY A 64 -12.06 -13.08 -0.95
CA GLY A 64 -11.93 -14.50 -1.26
C GLY A 64 -10.59 -15.05 -0.78
N SER A 65 -9.75 -15.51 -1.71
CA SER A 65 -8.40 -16.04 -1.41
C SER A 65 -7.27 -15.11 -1.85
N GLU A 66 -7.58 -13.89 -2.30
CA GLU A 66 -6.61 -12.94 -2.84
C GLU A 66 -6.39 -11.77 -1.86
N ILE A 67 -5.13 -11.37 -1.68
CA ILE A 67 -4.76 -10.16 -0.95
C ILE A 67 -5.15 -8.97 -1.82
N SER A 68 -6.08 -8.16 -1.33
CA SER A 68 -6.56 -6.98 -2.06
C SER A 68 -5.66 -5.77 -1.84
N LYS A 69 -5.66 -4.87 -2.83
CA LYS A 69 -5.07 -3.54 -2.76
C LYS A 69 -6.12 -2.52 -2.34
N LEU A 70 -5.77 -1.61 -1.43
CA LEU A 70 -6.64 -0.52 -1.03
C LEU A 70 -6.56 0.63 -2.03
N VAL A 71 -7.64 0.85 -2.79
CA VAL A 71 -7.75 1.90 -3.81
C VAL A 71 -8.71 2.97 -3.35
N ASN A 72 -8.27 4.22 -3.32
CA ASN A 72 -9.11 5.37 -3.01
C ASN A 72 -9.59 6.04 -4.31
N LYS A 73 -10.91 6.09 -4.53
CA LYS A 73 -11.52 6.75 -5.70
C LYS A 73 -12.01 8.18 -5.42
N GLY A 74 -11.70 8.73 -4.25
CA GLY A 74 -12.08 10.06 -3.80
C GLY A 74 -13.40 10.13 -3.04
N TYR A 75 -14.38 9.33 -3.42
CA TYR A 75 -15.67 9.26 -2.73
C TYR A 75 -15.81 8.03 -1.82
N GLN A 76 -15.00 7.00 -2.06
CA GLN A 76 -15.06 5.72 -1.37
C GLN A 76 -13.73 4.98 -1.56
N GLN A 77 -13.36 4.15 -0.58
CA GLN A 77 -12.25 3.21 -0.69
C GLN A 77 -12.76 1.85 -1.17
N PHE A 78 -11.94 1.16 -1.97
CA PHE A 78 -12.24 -0.12 -2.57
C PHE A 78 -11.11 -1.11 -2.29
N LEU A 79 -11.50 -2.35 -2.01
CA LEU A 79 -10.62 -3.51 -1.97
C LEU A 79 -10.57 -4.11 -3.37
N LYS A 80 -9.43 -3.97 -4.05
CA LYS A 80 -9.25 -4.40 -5.42
C LYS A 80 -8.34 -5.61 -5.52
N THR A 81 -8.81 -6.66 -6.17
CA THR A 81 -8.00 -7.84 -6.55
C THR A 81 -7.83 -7.89 -8.06
N ALA A 82 -7.24 -8.97 -8.58
CA ALA A 82 -7.11 -9.16 -10.02
C ALA A 82 -8.48 -9.40 -10.70
N LYS A 83 -9.42 -9.99 -9.96
CA LYS A 83 -10.72 -10.45 -10.49
C LYS A 83 -11.89 -9.56 -10.10
N THR A 84 -11.81 -8.88 -8.96
CA THR A 84 -12.96 -8.22 -8.35
C THR A 84 -12.59 -6.91 -7.68
N GLU A 85 -13.56 -6.04 -7.53
CA GLU A 85 -13.43 -4.80 -6.78
C GLU A 85 -14.67 -4.64 -5.89
N VAL A 86 -14.45 -4.43 -4.59
CA VAL A 86 -15.51 -4.40 -3.58
C VAL A 86 -15.36 -3.14 -2.74
N PRO A 87 -16.44 -2.40 -2.42
CA PRO A 87 -16.34 -1.25 -1.53
C PRO A 87 -15.83 -1.67 -0.15
N ALA A 88 -14.81 -0.96 0.36
CA ALA A 88 -14.26 -1.17 1.69
C ALA A 88 -15.23 -0.62 2.76
N THR A 89 -15.64 -1.46 3.70
CA THR A 89 -16.42 -1.03 4.87
C THR A 89 -15.49 -0.51 5.96
N ALA A 90 -16.05 0.18 6.96
CA ALA A 90 -15.27 0.65 8.11
C ALA A 90 -14.54 -0.50 8.84
N ASP A 91 -15.16 -1.68 8.94
CA ASP A 91 -14.57 -2.84 9.60
C ASP A 91 -13.38 -3.39 8.80
N HIS A 92 -13.46 -3.41 7.47
CA HIS A 92 -12.32 -3.79 6.62
C HIS A 92 -11.11 -2.88 6.86
N LEU A 93 -11.36 -1.56 6.94
CA LEU A 93 -10.31 -0.57 7.12
C LEU A 93 -9.67 -0.65 8.51
N LYS A 94 -10.49 -0.84 9.57
CA LYS A 94 -10.00 -1.04 10.93
C LYS A 94 -9.15 -2.31 11.03
N ALA A 95 -9.61 -3.42 10.45
CA ALA A 95 -8.88 -4.67 10.44
C ALA A 95 -7.53 -4.52 9.71
N LEU A 96 -7.51 -3.89 8.54
CA LEU A 96 -6.29 -3.65 7.77
C LEU A 96 -5.31 -2.74 8.51
N HIS A 97 -5.82 -1.67 9.12
CA HIS A 97 -4.99 -0.75 9.91
C HIS A 97 -4.36 -1.45 11.11
N GLN A 98 -5.17 -2.15 11.92
CA GLN A 98 -4.68 -2.88 13.09
C GLN A 98 -3.66 -3.95 12.70
N PHE A 99 -3.95 -4.74 11.65
CA PHE A 99 -3.01 -5.72 11.11
C PHE A 99 -1.68 -5.08 10.69
N THR A 100 -1.74 -3.92 10.03
CA THR A 100 -0.55 -3.24 9.52
C THR A 100 0.33 -2.70 10.65
N GLU A 101 -0.27 -2.11 11.69
CA GLU A 101 0.51 -1.59 12.82
C GLU A 101 1.11 -2.71 13.66
N GLU A 102 0.36 -3.79 13.94
CA GLU A 102 0.93 -4.98 14.60
C GLU A 102 2.06 -5.60 13.76
N LEU A 103 1.94 -5.64 12.42
CA LEU A 103 3.01 -6.13 11.56
C LEU A 103 4.25 -5.22 11.60
N LYS A 104 4.08 -3.90 11.61
CA LYS A 104 5.21 -2.97 11.73
C LYS A 104 5.93 -3.14 13.06
N GLU A 105 5.19 -3.29 14.15
CA GLU A 105 5.75 -3.57 15.47
C GLU A 105 6.51 -4.89 15.48
N ALA A 106 5.93 -5.95 14.88
CA ALA A 106 6.58 -7.26 14.75
C ALA A 106 7.93 -7.18 14.05
N LEU A 107 8.05 -6.32 13.05
CA LEU A 107 9.22 -6.16 12.19
C LEU A 107 10.15 -5.00 12.63
N CYS A 108 9.85 -4.34 13.76
CA CYS A 108 10.55 -3.11 14.20
C CYS A 108 10.59 -2.01 13.12
N LEU A 109 9.56 -1.91 12.28
CA LEU A 109 9.45 -0.89 11.25
C LEU A 109 8.90 0.43 11.83
N PRO A 110 9.30 1.59 11.25
CA PRO A 110 8.80 2.87 11.70
C PRO A 110 7.29 3.00 11.44
N SER A 111 6.55 3.43 12.46
CA SER A 111 5.16 3.83 12.33
C SER A 111 5.09 5.31 11.92
N LEU A 112 4.78 5.57 10.65
CA LEU A 112 4.66 6.91 10.10
C LEU A 112 3.30 7.52 10.44
N TYR A 113 3.28 8.79 10.84
CA TYR A 113 2.08 9.48 11.34
C TYR A 113 0.82 9.30 10.48
N ASN A 114 0.89 9.50 9.16
CA ASN A 114 -0.31 9.38 8.31
C ASN A 114 -0.76 7.93 8.13
N GLU A 115 0.19 6.98 8.13
CA GLU A 115 -0.10 5.55 8.02
C GLU A 115 -0.70 5.02 9.32
N SER A 116 -0.21 5.49 10.47
CA SER A 116 -0.70 5.12 11.80
C SER A 116 -2.07 5.71 12.14
N LEU A 117 -2.52 6.72 11.39
CA LEU A 117 -3.91 7.18 11.44
C LEU A 117 -4.85 6.35 10.53
N GLY A 118 -4.32 5.43 9.71
CA GLY A 118 -5.12 4.65 8.76
C GLY A 118 -5.67 5.47 7.59
N THR A 119 -5.09 6.64 7.30
CA THR A 119 -5.60 7.58 6.28
C THR A 119 -5.03 7.35 4.89
N VAL A 120 -4.03 6.47 4.78
CA VAL A 120 -3.30 6.22 3.54
C VAL A 120 -3.92 5.07 2.76
N SER A 121 -3.78 5.10 1.44
CA SER A 121 -4.19 4.03 0.53
C SER A 121 -3.04 3.69 -0.41
N GLU A 122 -3.01 2.46 -0.90
CA GLU A 122 -1.95 2.00 -1.80
C GLU A 122 -2.00 2.75 -3.14
N SER A 123 -3.19 3.09 -3.62
CA SER A 123 -3.34 3.93 -4.81
C SER A 123 -4.51 4.88 -4.71
N TYR A 124 -4.36 6.03 -5.34
CA TYR A 124 -5.37 7.08 -5.41
C TYR A 124 -5.78 7.28 -6.86
N GLN A 125 -6.98 6.82 -7.19
CA GLN A 125 -7.55 6.86 -8.53
C GLN A 125 -8.76 7.79 -8.53
N TYR A 126 -8.49 9.09 -8.41
CA TYR A 126 -9.55 10.08 -8.46
C TYR A 126 -10.13 10.14 -9.88
N ASP A 127 -11.44 9.98 -9.97
CA ASP A 127 -12.22 9.99 -11.23
C ASP A 127 -12.22 11.37 -11.93
N ARG A 128 -11.82 12.41 -11.20
CA ARG A 128 -12.04 13.81 -11.60
C ARG A 128 -10.99 14.42 -12.53
N ILE A 129 -10.15 13.62 -13.19
CA ILE A 129 -9.17 14.16 -14.14
C ILE A 129 -9.49 13.60 -15.52
N GLU A 130 -10.30 14.36 -16.26
CA GLU A 130 -10.52 14.17 -17.69
C GLU A 130 -9.15 14.01 -18.38
N ASP A 131 -9.05 13.00 -19.23
CA ASP A 131 -7.86 12.67 -20.04
C ASP A 131 -6.63 12.13 -19.29
N ARG A 132 -6.70 11.82 -17.99
CA ARG A 132 -5.55 11.21 -17.29
C ARG A 132 -5.16 9.86 -17.89
N ASP A 133 -6.14 9.04 -18.23
CA ASP A 133 -5.88 7.67 -18.68
C ASP A 133 -5.59 7.59 -20.19
N LYS A 134 -5.68 8.73 -20.90
CA LYS A 134 -5.24 8.83 -22.30
C LYS A 134 -3.71 8.70 -22.38
N PRO A 135 -3.16 8.02 -23.41
CA PRO A 135 -1.73 8.05 -23.71
C PRO A 135 -1.19 9.48 -23.76
N GLN A 136 0.02 9.71 -23.27
CA GLN A 136 0.61 11.05 -23.14
C GLN A 136 0.49 11.93 -24.41
N PRO A 137 0.62 11.41 -25.65
CA PRO A 137 0.42 12.20 -26.86
C PRO A 137 -1.02 12.67 -27.10
N SER A 138 -2.00 11.91 -26.60
CA SER A 138 -3.44 12.17 -26.77
C SER A 138 -4.06 12.96 -25.62
N ARG A 139 -3.27 13.32 -24.60
CA ARG A 139 -3.70 14.22 -23.53
C ARG A 139 -3.73 15.66 -24.04
N PRO A 140 -4.75 16.47 -23.69
CA PRO A 140 -4.76 17.88 -24.04
C PRO A 140 -3.54 18.56 -23.44
N LYS A 141 -2.98 19.55 -24.17
CA LYS A 141 -1.92 20.39 -23.62
C LYS A 141 -2.46 21.11 -22.38
N ARG A 142 -1.73 20.97 -21.28
CA ARG A 142 -2.15 21.61 -20.03
C ARG A 142 -2.08 23.13 -20.19
N PRO A 143 -2.96 23.92 -19.54
CA PRO A 143 -3.00 25.38 -19.71
C PRO A 143 -1.66 26.09 -19.50
N TRP A 144 -0.80 25.58 -18.61
CA TRP A 144 0.53 26.14 -18.33
C TRP A 144 1.63 25.70 -19.30
N GLN A 145 1.34 24.73 -20.19
CA GLN A 145 2.23 24.33 -21.30
C GLN A 145 1.90 25.10 -22.58
N ALA A 146 0.77 25.82 -22.62
CA ALA A 146 0.47 26.72 -23.71
C ALA A 146 1.47 27.87 -23.68
N LYS A 147 2.20 28.09 -24.78
CA LYS A 147 3.04 29.29 -24.91
C LYS A 147 2.13 30.51 -24.80
N VAL A 148 2.45 31.43 -23.89
CA VAL A 148 1.78 32.72 -23.80
C VAL A 148 1.96 33.41 -25.16
N VAL A 149 0.89 33.50 -25.95
CA VAL A 149 0.92 34.25 -27.20
C VAL A 149 0.82 35.72 -26.81
N THR A 150 1.96 36.38 -26.65
CA THR A 150 2.00 37.84 -26.52
C THR A 150 1.51 38.42 -27.85
N ARG A 151 0.26 38.92 -27.86
CA ARG A 151 -0.33 39.55 -29.02
C ARG A 151 0.34 40.91 -29.21
N VAL A 152 1.35 40.98 -30.08
CA VAL A 152 1.97 42.26 -30.47
C VAL A 152 0.91 43.05 -31.23
N LYS A 153 0.41 44.14 -30.63
CA LYS A 153 -0.43 45.11 -31.33
C LYS A 153 0.42 45.72 -32.45
N LYS A 154 0.02 45.50 -33.69
CA LYS A 154 0.60 46.18 -34.86
C LYS A 154 0.17 47.65 -34.76
N SER A 155 1.11 48.55 -34.53
CA SER A 155 0.87 49.99 -34.64
C SER A 155 0.63 50.30 -36.12
N GLU A 156 -0.59 50.73 -36.45
CA GLU A 156 -0.87 51.36 -37.74
C GLU A 156 -0.15 52.71 -37.82
N ALA A 157 0.31 53.02 -39.03
CA ALA A 157 1.25 54.09 -39.38
C ALA A 157 0.68 55.50 -39.20
#